data_AF-A0A536UE35-F1
#
_entry.id   AF-A0A536UE35-F1
#
_cell.length_a   1.000
_cell.length_b   1.000
_cell.length_c   1.000
_cell.angle_alpha   90.00
_cell.angle_beta   90.00
_cell.angle_gamma   90.00
#
_symmetry.space_group_name_H-M   'P 1'
#
loop_
_entity.id
_entity.type
_entity.pdbx_description
1 polymer ?
#
loop_
_entity_poly.entity_id
_entity_poly.type
_entity_poly.pdbx_seq_one_letter_code
_entity_poly.pdbx_strand_id
1 'polypeptide(L)'
;MLRLPAAYVVVSLAAVGCASVEVHSVGTGGAAQVFDLRGDSLGPLESEAQRLCPRGHQVLRQWQRYAQSDSAALQWLGGATNRISGREENLALLTVQCRA
;
A
#
# COMPACT_ATOMS: atom_id res chain seq x y z
N MET A 1 -45.97 -26.55 -17.70
CA MET A 1 -45.02 -25.43 -17.85
C MET A 1 -44.73 -24.85 -16.47
N LEU A 2 -43.72 -25.35 -15.75
CA LEU A 2 -43.28 -24.77 -14.46
C LEU A 2 -42.08 -23.85 -14.72
N ARG A 3 -42.23 -22.56 -14.41
CA ARG A 3 -41.15 -21.57 -14.43
C ARG A 3 -40.45 -21.59 -13.06
N LEU A 4 -39.22 -22.09 -13.00
CA LEU A 4 -38.36 -21.93 -11.83
C LEU A 4 -37.77 -20.51 -11.82
N PRO A 5 -37.84 -19.76 -10.69
CA PRO A 5 -37.14 -18.49 -10.56
C PRO A 5 -35.64 -18.74 -10.42
N ALA A 6 -34.86 -18.04 -11.24
CA ALA A 6 -33.41 -18.07 -11.26
C ALA A 6 -32.85 -17.77 -9.86
N ALA A 7 -32.20 -18.78 -9.28
CA ALA A 7 -31.42 -18.63 -8.06
C ALA A 7 -30.19 -17.76 -8.38
N TYR A 8 -30.24 -16.48 -7.99
CA TYR A 8 -29.10 -15.59 -8.03
C TYR A 8 -28.10 -16.03 -6.95
N VAL A 9 -27.04 -16.72 -7.36
CA VAL A 9 -25.86 -16.95 -6.53
C VAL A 9 -25.11 -15.63 -6.44
N VAL A 10 -25.23 -14.94 -5.31
CA VAL A 10 -24.39 -13.79 -4.96
C VAL A 10 -23.01 -14.36 -4.64
N VAL A 11 -22.12 -14.36 -5.63
CA VAL A 11 -20.69 -14.62 -5.42
C VAL A 11 -20.13 -13.40 -4.70
N SER A 12 -20.04 -13.49 -3.38
CA SER A 12 -19.28 -12.56 -2.55
C SER A 12 -17.82 -12.67 -2.97
N LEU A 13 -17.36 -11.77 -3.84
CA LEU A 13 -15.93 -11.58 -4.08
C LEU A 13 -15.29 -11.22 -2.74
N ALA A 14 -14.53 -12.16 -2.21
CA ALA A 14 -13.66 -11.95 -1.08
C ALA A 14 -12.78 -10.73 -1.41
N ALA A 15 -13.00 -9.63 -0.69
CA ALA A 15 -12.07 -8.53 -0.64
C ALA A 15 -10.78 -9.05 -0.03
N VAL A 16 -9.87 -9.53 -0.89
CA VAL A 16 -8.45 -9.61 -0.55
C VAL A 16 -8.10 -8.18 -0.14
N GLY A 17 -7.76 -7.98 1.13
CA GLY A 17 -7.26 -6.70 1.62
C GLY A 17 -5.96 -6.39 0.90
N CYS A 18 -6.07 -5.79 -0.28
CA CYS A 18 -4.94 -5.40 -1.08
C CYS A 18 -4.24 -4.28 -0.32
N ALA A 19 -3.00 -4.54 0.11
CA ALA A 19 -2.08 -3.47 0.45
C ALA A 19 -2.09 -2.48 -0.72
N SER A 20 -2.72 -1.32 -0.51
CA SER A 20 -2.94 -0.35 -1.57
C SER A 20 -1.64 0.41 -1.78
N VAL A 21 -0.90 0.03 -2.82
CA VAL A 21 0.24 0.82 -3.28
C VAL A 21 -0.30 2.00 -4.07
N GLU A 22 -0.07 3.20 -3.57
CA GLU A 22 -0.40 4.44 -4.26
C GLU A 22 0.78 4.84 -5.16
N VAL A 23 0.51 5.01 -6.46
CA VAL A 23 1.52 5.32 -7.48
C VAL A 23 1.31 6.72 -8.01
N HIS A 24 2.34 7.55 -7.92
CA HIS A 24 2.38 8.90 -8.47
C HIS A 24 3.51 9.03 -9.48
N SER A 25 3.20 9.53 -10.68
CA SER A 25 4.24 9.90 -11.65
C SER A 25 4.77 11.29 -11.29
N VAL A 26 6.06 11.39 -10.98
CA VAL A 26 6.70 12.65 -10.54
C VAL A 26 7.21 13.46 -11.74
N GLY A 27 7.26 12.82 -12.91
CA GLY A 27 7.64 13.42 -14.18
C GLY A 27 8.75 12.65 -14.89
N THR A 28 8.98 12.99 -16.16
CA THR A 28 10.09 12.50 -16.96
C THR A 28 11.27 13.46 -16.77
N GLY A 29 12.06 13.26 -15.72
CA GLY A 29 13.34 13.96 -15.56
C GLY A 29 14.33 13.47 -16.62
N GLY A 30 14.17 13.89 -17.88
CA GLY A 30 14.88 13.36 -19.05
C GLY A 30 14.11 12.23 -19.77
N ALA A 31 14.83 11.30 -20.40
CA ALA A 31 14.24 10.16 -21.14
C ALA A 31 13.66 9.04 -20.24
N ALA A 32 13.89 9.11 -18.93
CA ALA A 32 13.52 8.06 -17.97
C ALA A 32 12.31 8.48 -17.12
N GLN A 33 11.35 7.57 -16.96
CA GLN A 33 10.13 7.77 -16.15
C GLN A 33 10.46 7.65 -14.66
N VAL A 34 9.94 8.56 -13.83
CA VAL A 34 10.12 8.55 -12.38
C VAL A 34 8.77 8.38 -11.68
N PHE A 35 8.71 7.46 -10.72
CA PHE A 35 7.52 7.12 -9.94
C PHE A 35 7.78 7.26 -8.44
N ASP A 36 6.86 7.89 -7.73
CA ASP A 36 6.72 7.88 -6.28
C ASP A 36 5.68 6.84 -5.88
N LEU A 37 6.05 5.92 -5.01
CA LEU A 37 5.24 4.82 -4.53
C LEU A 37 5.03 4.99 -3.02
N ARG A 38 3.79 4.84 -2.54
CA ARG A 38 3.45 4.91 -1.10
C ARG A 38 2.59 3.72 -0.69
N GLY A 39 2.77 3.25 0.53
CA GLY A 39 1.99 2.13 1.07
C GLY A 39 2.47 1.72 2.45
N ASP A 40 2.09 0.53 2.91
CA ASP A 40 2.30 0.12 4.31
C ASP A 40 3.71 -0.45 4.59
N SER A 41 4.41 -0.91 3.55
CA SER A 41 5.74 -1.50 3.68
C SER A 41 6.51 -1.47 2.37
N LEU A 42 7.84 -1.58 2.44
CA LEU A 42 8.69 -1.51 1.24
C LEU A 42 8.51 -2.69 0.28
N GLY A 43 8.20 -3.90 0.76
CA GLY A 43 8.06 -5.09 -0.09
C GLY A 43 7.04 -4.94 -1.22
N PRO A 44 5.78 -4.56 -0.93
CA PRO A 44 4.78 -4.24 -1.95
C PRO A 44 5.20 -3.09 -2.88
N LEU A 45 5.87 -2.06 -2.36
CA LEU A 45 6.36 -0.95 -3.20
C LEU A 45 7.45 -1.41 -4.17
N GLU A 46 8.36 -2.28 -3.74
CA GLU A 46 9.39 -2.85 -4.60
C GLU A 46 8.78 -3.76 -5.68
N SER A 47 7.79 -4.58 -5.32
CA SER A 47 7.05 -5.40 -6.30
C SER A 47 6.36 -4.52 -7.34
N GLU A 48 5.75 -3.41 -6.91
CA GLU A 48 5.09 -2.47 -7.82
C GLU A 48 6.09 -1.72 -8.69
N ALA A 49 7.25 -1.32 -8.15
CA ALA A 49 8.34 -0.74 -8.91
C ALA A 49 8.87 -1.69 -10.01
N GLN A 50 8.96 -3.00 -9.73
CA GLN A 50 9.32 -4.00 -10.73
C GLN A 50 8.26 -4.14 -11.83
N ARG A 51 6.97 -4.08 -11.44
CA ARG A 51 5.85 -4.11 -12.40
C ARG A 51 5.86 -2.90 -13.33
N LEU A 52 6.13 -1.70 -12.80
CA LEU A 52 6.19 -0.45 -13.57
C LEU A 52 7.45 -0.36 -14.44
N CYS A 53 8.58 -0.85 -13.94
CA CYS A 53 9.87 -0.79 -14.62
C CYS A 53 10.41 -2.21 -14.92
N PRO A 54 9.87 -2.93 -15.93
CA PRO A 54 10.24 -4.32 -16.22
C PRO A 54 11.69 -4.49 -16.70
N ARG A 55 12.31 -3.42 -17.20
CA ARG A 55 13.74 -3.38 -17.59
C ARG A 55 14.68 -3.04 -16.43
N GLY A 56 14.13 -2.96 -15.21
CA GLY A 56 14.81 -2.55 -14.00
C GLY A 56 14.62 -1.06 -13.69
N HIS A 57 14.90 -0.70 -12.44
CA HIS A 57 14.79 0.65 -11.94
C HIS A 57 15.99 1.01 -11.05
N GLN A 58 16.19 2.30 -10.83
CA GLN A 58 17.08 2.85 -9.82
C GLN A 58 16.25 3.46 -8.70
N VAL A 59 16.58 3.14 -7.45
CA VAL A 59 15.94 3.78 -6.29
C VAL A 59 16.59 5.14 -6.07
N LEU A 60 15.77 6.20 -6.11
CA LEU A 60 16.21 7.57 -5.85
C LEU A 60 15.99 7.96 -4.38
N ARG A 61 14.93 7.43 -3.76
CA ARG A 61 14.59 7.68 -2.34
C ARG A 61 13.86 6.47 -1.80
N GLN A 62 14.17 6.08 -0.56
CA GLN A 62 13.49 5.02 0.17
C GLN A 62 13.32 5.45 1.63
N TRP A 63 12.13 5.27 2.17
CA TRP A 63 11.83 5.59 3.56
C TRP A 63 10.73 4.68 4.09
N GLN A 64 10.83 4.25 5.35
CA GLN A 64 9.78 3.49 6.01
C GLN A 64 9.75 3.82 7.50
N ARG A 65 8.55 4.06 8.03
CA ARG A 65 8.28 4.17 9.46
C ARG A 65 7.43 3.00 9.91
N TYR A 66 7.92 2.31 10.93
CA TYR A 66 7.18 1.30 11.66
C TYR A 66 6.51 1.97 12.85
N ALA A 67 5.21 1.73 13.03
CA ALA A 67 4.55 2.05 14.29
C ALA A 67 5.17 1.16 15.37
N GLN A 68 5.84 1.76 16.36
CA GLN A 68 6.29 0.99 17.51
C GLN A 68 5.03 0.62 18.29
N SER A 69 4.76 -0.68 18.43
CA SER A 69 3.72 -1.17 19.33
C SER A 69 4.08 -0.74 20.74
N ASP A 70 3.45 0.34 21.20
CA ASP A 70 3.63 0.82 22.57
C ASP A 70 3.38 -0.33 23.55
N SER A 71 4.41 -0.60 24.34
CA SER A 71 4.44 -1.66 25.34
C SER A 71 3.17 -1.65 26.20
N ALA A 72 2.68 -2.83 26.57
CA ALA A 72 1.43 -3.03 27.33
C ALA A 72 1.29 -2.14 28.60
N ALA A 73 2.40 -1.60 29.12
CA ALA A 73 2.44 -0.65 30.22
C ALA A 73 1.84 0.73 29.90
N LEU A 74 1.67 1.12 28.64
CA LEU A 74 1.00 2.38 28.23
C LEU A 74 -0.45 2.17 27.75
N GLN A 75 -0.82 0.94 27.37
CA GLN A 75 -2.19 0.62 26.91
C GLN A 75 -3.25 0.84 27.99
N TRP A 76 -2.94 0.56 29.26
CA TRP A 76 -3.90 0.75 30.36
C TRP A 76 -4.11 2.23 30.72
N LEU A 77 -3.11 3.09 30.49
CA LEU A 77 -3.24 4.54 30.61
C LEU A 77 -3.94 5.16 29.38
N GLY A 78 -3.73 4.59 28.19
CA GLY A 78 -4.32 5.05 26.94
C GLY A 78 -5.79 4.66 26.71
N GLY A 79 -6.39 3.78 27.52
CA GLY A 79 -7.76 3.29 27.32
C GLY A 79 -8.84 4.38 27.26
N ALA A 80 -8.57 5.58 27.80
CA ALA A 80 -9.47 6.73 27.72
C ALA A 80 -9.14 7.72 26.58
N THR A 81 -7.91 7.71 26.05
CA THR A 81 -7.44 8.67 25.02
C THR A 81 -7.26 8.05 23.63
N ASN A 82 -7.10 6.72 23.55
CA ASN A 82 -6.77 5.99 22.32
C ASN A 82 -7.94 5.77 21.36
N ARG A 83 -9.14 6.30 21.65
CA ARG A 83 -10.20 6.44 20.64
C ARG A 83 -10.00 7.66 19.73
N ILE A 84 -9.10 8.59 20.09
CA ILE A 84 -8.91 9.85 19.37
C ILE A 84 -7.66 9.81 18.48
N SER A 85 -6.67 8.98 18.81
CA SER A 85 -5.51 8.74 17.96
C SER A 85 -5.88 7.70 16.91
N GLY A 86 -6.11 8.16 15.68
CA GLY A 86 -6.22 7.27 14.52
C GLY A 86 -5.06 6.27 14.52
N ARG A 87 -5.40 5.01 14.28
CA ARG A 87 -4.53 3.88 13.95
C ARG A 87 -3.16 4.37 13.46
N GLU A 88 -2.08 4.14 14.20
CA GLU A 88 -0.73 4.45 13.70
C GLU A 88 -0.46 3.49 12.53
N GLU A 89 -0.63 4.01 11.31
CA GLU A 89 -0.42 3.24 10.08
C GLU A 89 1.08 3.18 9.78
N ASN A 90 1.59 1.98 9.47
CA ASN A 90 2.92 1.85 8.91
C ASN A 90 2.95 2.61 7.59
N LEU A 91 3.99 3.42 7.36
CA LEU A 91 4.09 4.22 6.14
C LEU A 91 5.45 4.00 5.51
N ALA A 92 5.42 3.56 4.26
CA ALA A 92 6.57 3.37 3.39
C ALA A 92 6.43 4.27 2.16
N LEU A 93 7.57 4.79 1.71
CA LEU A 93 7.68 5.63 0.53
C LEU A 93 8.91 5.21 -0.27
N LEU A 94 8.72 5.03 -1.58
CA LEU A 94 9.77 4.59 -2.50
C LEU A 94 9.68 5.41 -3.79
N THR A 95 10.73 6.15 -4.11
CA THR A 95 10.87 6.87 -5.39
C THR A 95 11.82 6.10 -6.29
N VAL A 96 11.39 5.75 -7.49
CA VAL A 96 12.17 5.00 -8.47
C VAL A 96 12.23 5.70 -9.82
N GLN A 97 13.35 5.54 -10.52
CA GLN A 97 13.49 5.90 -11.92
C GLN A 97 13.63 4.63 -12.77
N CYS A 98 12.78 4.44 -13.77
CA CYS A 98 12.91 3.32 -14.70
C CYS A 98 14.16 3.46 -15.56
N ARG A 99 14.83 2.35 -15.83
CA ARG A 99 15.91 2.30 -16.82
C ARG A 99 15.34 2.27 -18.23
N ALA A 100 16.01 2.99 -19.14
CA ALA A 100 15.61 3.15 -20.53
C ALA A 100 16.02 1.97 -21.42
#